data_AF-A0A2D5MV01-F1
#
_entry.id   AF-A0A2D5MV01-F1
#
_cell.length_a   1.000
_cell.length_b   1.000
_cell.length_c   1.000
_cell.angle_alpha   90.00
_cell.angle_beta   90.00
_cell.angle_gamma   90.00
#
_symmetry.space_group_name_H-M   'P 1'
#
loop_
_entity.id
_entity.type
_entity.pdbx_description
1 polymer ?
#
loop_
_entity_poly.entity_id
_entity_poly.type
_entity_poly.pdbx_seq_one_letter_code
_entity_poly.pdbx_strand_id
1 'polypeptide(L)'
;MPRKFVTLNYVLRNAHTIRFEDRPEKYKFGTKNYGDIPGLYNKSDGDPWDVFAPGYSYTLSTSNSYRIKKILGILLLENGNHKIAVKLYASQAPGFNYKRAMKEIDTYCSKYTRGMRLRGEYLSFLDHQ
;
A
#
# COMPACT_ATOMS: atom_id res chain seq x y z
N MET A 1 23.80 -4.13 3.67
CA MET A 1 22.60 -3.70 2.92
C MET A 1 22.69 -2.20 2.63
N PRO A 2 22.33 -1.73 1.43
CA PRO A 2 22.27 -0.29 1.14
C PRO A 2 21.32 0.42 2.12
N ARG A 3 21.67 1.64 2.58
CA ARG A 3 20.89 2.42 3.57
C ARG A 3 19.39 2.56 3.22
N LYS A 4 19.03 2.59 1.93
CA LYS A 4 17.63 2.65 1.45
C LYS A 4 16.78 1.48 1.95
N PHE A 5 17.35 0.28 2.08
CA PHE A 5 16.62 -0.90 2.56
C PHE A 5 16.47 -0.91 4.09
N VAL A 6 17.30 -0.18 4.83
CA VAL A 6 17.22 -0.14 6.30
C VAL A 6 15.94 0.56 6.76
N THR A 7 15.62 1.71 6.18
CA THR A 7 14.37 2.44 6.49
C THR A 7 13.15 1.62 6.10
N LEU A 8 13.16 1.01 4.91
CA LEU A 8 12.05 0.17 4.46
C LEU A 8 11.85 -1.03 5.40
N ASN A 9 12.92 -1.72 5.78
CA ASN A 9 12.85 -2.83 6.74
C ASN A 9 12.28 -2.40 8.10
N TYR A 10 12.62 -1.21 8.59
CA TYR A 10 12.02 -0.67 9.81
C TYR A 10 10.52 -0.51 9.66
N VAL A 11 10.05 0.07 8.54
CA VAL A 11 8.62 0.26 8.28
C VAL A 11 7.89 -1.07 8.20
N LEU A 12 8.43 -2.03 7.43
CA LEU A 12 7.81 -3.36 7.28
C LEU A 12 7.67 -4.13 8.61
N ARG A 13 8.56 -3.87 9.57
CA ARG A 13 8.51 -4.49 10.90
C ARG A 13 7.55 -3.80 11.87
N ASN A 14 7.33 -2.49 11.71
CA ASN A 14 6.57 -1.67 12.65
C ASN A 14 5.19 -1.23 12.12
N ALA A 15 4.89 -1.49 10.84
CA ALA A 15 3.59 -1.19 10.24
C ALA A 15 2.50 -2.14 10.78
N HIS A 16 1.81 -1.71 11.83
CA HIS A 16 0.75 -2.50 12.47
C HIS A 16 -0.66 -2.03 12.11
N THR A 17 -0.83 -0.74 11.80
CA THR A 17 -2.13 -0.13 11.51
C THR A 17 -2.03 0.86 10.36
N ILE A 18 -3.14 1.06 9.65
CA ILE A 18 -3.30 2.08 8.62
C ILE A 18 -4.54 2.92 8.88
N ARG A 19 -4.61 4.08 8.23
CA ARG A 19 -5.83 4.88 8.08
C ARG A 19 -6.05 5.14 6.60
N PHE A 20 -7.31 5.16 6.18
CA PHE A 20 -7.65 5.51 4.80
C PHE A 20 -7.95 6.99 4.68
N GLU A 21 -7.62 7.54 3.53
CA GLU A 21 -7.83 8.94 3.21
C GLU A 21 -8.93 9.10 2.17
N ASP A 22 -9.67 10.20 2.29
CA ASP A 22 -10.57 10.62 1.22
C ASP A 22 -9.78 11.40 0.16
N ARG A 23 -9.41 10.68 -0.91
CA ARG A 23 -8.74 11.27 -2.08
C ARG A 23 -9.64 11.26 -3.32
N PRO A 24 -9.53 12.28 -4.19
CA PRO A 24 -10.10 12.22 -5.54
C PRO A 24 -9.66 10.95 -6.29
N GLU A 25 -10.57 10.33 -7.05
CA GLU A 25 -10.35 9.04 -7.70
C GLU A 25 -9.08 8.99 -8.59
N LYS A 26 -8.77 10.10 -9.26
CA LYS A 26 -7.56 10.24 -10.08
C LYS A 26 -6.25 10.00 -9.31
N TYR A 27 -6.24 10.23 -7.99
CA TYR A 27 -5.09 10.04 -7.12
C TYR A 27 -5.11 8.70 -6.37
N LYS A 28 -6.14 7.87 -6.56
CA LYS A 28 -6.22 6.52 -6.01
C LYS A 28 -5.67 5.47 -6.98
N PHE A 29 -5.38 5.84 -8.23
CA PHE A 29 -4.73 4.98 -9.22
C PHE A 29 -5.40 3.60 -9.40
N GLY A 30 -6.72 3.52 -9.23
CA GLY A 30 -7.50 2.29 -9.38
C GLY A 30 -7.65 1.42 -8.13
N THR A 31 -7.10 1.83 -6.97
CA THR A 31 -7.51 1.26 -5.68
C THR A 31 -8.73 1.99 -5.14
N LYS A 32 -9.59 1.30 -4.38
CA LYS A 32 -10.65 1.95 -3.59
C LYS A 32 -10.16 2.47 -2.25
N ASN A 33 -9.08 1.86 -1.74
CA ASN A 33 -8.63 1.98 -0.37
C ASN A 33 -7.17 2.41 -0.39
N TYR A 34 -6.96 3.71 -0.20
CA TYR A 34 -5.65 4.36 -0.17
C TYR A 34 -5.53 5.14 1.13
N GLY A 35 -4.33 5.18 1.71
CA GLY A 35 -4.03 6.07 2.83
C GLY A 35 -2.61 5.87 3.28
N ASP A 36 -2.39 5.83 4.59
CA ASP A 36 -1.06 5.87 5.17
C ASP A 36 -0.88 4.98 6.41
N ILE A 37 0.37 4.85 6.85
CA ILE A 37 0.74 4.27 8.15
C ILE A 37 1.07 5.42 9.13
N PRO A 38 0.16 5.77 10.06
CA PRO A 38 0.39 6.86 10.99
C PRO A 38 1.63 6.63 11.86
N GLY A 39 2.43 7.68 12.03
CA GLY A 39 3.63 7.67 12.89
C GLY A 39 4.88 7.04 12.26
N LEU A 40 4.78 6.47 11.06
CA LEU A 40 5.94 6.03 10.28
C LEU A 40 6.11 6.95 9.07
N TYR A 41 7.16 7.77 9.10
CA TYR A 41 7.40 8.79 8.09
C TYR A 41 8.40 8.32 7.04
N ASN A 42 8.11 8.66 5.79
CA ASN A 42 8.98 8.47 4.67
C ASN A 42 9.93 9.66 4.56
N LYS A 43 11.22 9.38 4.47
CA LYS A 43 12.25 10.42 4.36
C LYS A 43 12.30 11.10 2.99
N SER A 44 11.67 10.51 1.97
CA SER A 44 11.70 11.10 0.62
C SER A 44 10.84 12.35 0.49
N ASP A 45 9.71 12.42 1.19
CA ASP A 45 8.72 13.50 1.11
C ASP A 45 8.36 14.10 2.49
N GLY A 46 8.69 13.40 3.58
CA GLY A 46 8.38 13.86 4.95
C GLY A 46 7.00 13.44 5.43
N ASP A 47 6.23 12.74 4.60
CA ASP A 47 4.87 12.31 4.90
C ASP A 47 4.84 10.89 5.48
N PRO A 48 3.75 10.48 6.15
CA PRO A 48 3.53 9.08 6.50
C PRO A 48 3.63 8.14 5.29
N TRP A 49 4.12 6.91 5.50
CA TRP A 49 4.27 5.95 4.41
C TRP A 49 2.94 5.61 3.76
N ASP A 50 2.85 5.85 2.45
CA ASP A 50 1.68 5.56 1.64
C ASP A 50 1.39 4.06 1.51
N VAL A 51 0.11 3.71 1.67
CA VAL A 51 -0.39 2.33 1.57
C VAL A 51 -1.65 2.25 0.73
N PHE A 52 -1.89 1.06 0.18
CA PHE A 52 -3.16 0.72 -0.42
C PHE A 52 -3.59 -0.69 -0.01
N ALA A 53 -4.90 -0.88 0.14
CA ALA A 53 -5.51 -2.15 0.53
C ALA A 53 -6.32 -2.75 -0.64
N PRO A 54 -5.69 -3.56 -1.50
CA PRO A 54 -6.36 -4.18 -2.63
C PRO A 54 -7.21 -5.38 -2.19
N GLY A 55 -8.09 -5.86 -3.06
CA GLY A 55 -8.84 -7.10 -2.85
C GLY A 55 -10.19 -6.93 -2.16
N TYR A 56 -10.63 -5.69 -1.91
CA TYR A 56 -11.92 -5.37 -1.31
C TYR A 56 -12.87 -4.77 -2.35
N SER A 57 -14.10 -5.27 -2.43
CA SER A 57 -15.08 -4.81 -3.43
C SER A 57 -15.70 -3.45 -3.11
N TYR A 58 -15.42 -2.90 -1.94
CA TYR A 58 -16.02 -1.68 -1.39
C TYR A 58 -14.95 -0.75 -0.82
N THR A 59 -15.34 0.51 -0.60
CA THR A 59 -14.51 1.52 0.05
C THR A 59 -14.63 1.36 1.56
N LEU A 60 -13.49 1.26 2.24
CA LEU A 60 -13.39 1.19 3.69
C LEU A 60 -13.50 2.60 4.29
N SER A 61 -14.00 2.69 5.52
CA SER A 61 -14.23 3.98 6.18
C SER A 61 -12.90 4.72 6.41
N THR A 62 -12.89 6.03 6.17
CA THR A 62 -11.73 6.90 6.45
C THR A 62 -11.64 7.30 7.93
N SER A 63 -12.71 7.12 8.70
CA SER A 63 -12.74 7.45 10.14
C SER A 63 -12.07 6.40 11.04
N ASN A 64 -11.78 5.21 10.50
CA ASN A 64 -11.32 4.07 11.28
C ASN A 64 -9.82 3.79 11.07
N SER A 65 -9.19 3.23 12.12
CA SER A 65 -7.87 2.63 12.01
C SER A 65 -8.00 1.12 11.79
N TYR A 66 -7.30 0.60 10.78
CA TYR A 66 -7.36 -0.82 10.42
C TYR A 66 -6.03 -1.51 10.75
N ARG A 67 -6.10 -2.69 11.35
CA ARG A 67 -4.92 -3.50 11.62
C ARG A 67 -4.47 -4.22 10.36
N ILE A 68 -3.19 -4.14 10.07
CA ILE A 68 -2.55 -4.89 8.99
C ILE A 68 -2.43 -6.34 9.43
N LYS A 69 -3.01 -7.26 8.63
CA LYS A 69 -2.85 -8.70 8.80
C LYS A 69 -1.61 -9.22 8.08
N LYS A 70 -1.35 -8.75 6.86
CA LYS A 70 -0.18 -9.15 6.06
C LYS A 70 0.21 -8.03 5.09
N ILE A 71 1.50 -7.80 4.93
CA ILE A 71 2.03 -7.01 3.81
C ILE A 71 2.11 -7.92 2.59
N LEU A 72 1.44 -7.53 1.51
CA LEU A 72 1.34 -8.31 0.28
C LEU A 72 2.53 -8.06 -0.65
N GLY A 73 3.12 -6.89 -0.57
CA GLY A 73 4.27 -6.50 -1.39
C GLY A 73 4.48 -4.99 -1.38
N ILE A 74 5.45 -4.54 -2.15
CA ILE A 74 5.89 -3.14 -2.18
C ILE A 74 6.16 -2.73 -3.63
N LEU A 75 5.58 -1.61 -4.05
CA LEU A 75 6.00 -0.93 -5.27
C LEU A 75 7.22 -0.06 -4.93
N LEU A 76 8.41 -0.56 -5.24
CA LEU A 76 9.64 0.23 -5.19
C LEU A 76 9.61 1.27 -6.31
N LEU A 77 10.06 2.48 -5.98
CA LEU A 77 10.03 3.64 -6.85
C LEU A 77 11.39 4.33 -6.79
N GLU A 78 11.85 4.82 -7.93
CA GLU A 78 13.18 5.42 -8.06
C GLU A 78 13.41 6.66 -7.18
N ASN A 79 12.34 7.39 -6.86
CA ASN A 79 12.38 8.55 -5.97
C ASN A 79 12.39 8.20 -4.48
N GLY A 80 12.31 6.91 -4.12
CA GLY A 80 12.24 6.46 -2.72
C GLY A 80 10.85 6.48 -2.11
N ASN A 81 9.85 7.06 -2.78
CA ASN A 81 8.49 7.16 -2.26
C ASN A 81 7.66 5.90 -2.51
N HIS A 82 8.10 4.76 -1.97
CA HIS A 82 7.50 3.45 -2.24
C HIS A 82 6.06 3.34 -1.72
N LYS A 83 5.28 2.43 -2.32
CA LYS A 83 3.88 2.18 -1.95
C LYS A 83 3.72 0.78 -1.40
N ILE A 84 3.06 0.63 -0.26
CA ILE A 84 2.95 -0.66 0.43
C ILE A 84 1.55 -1.24 0.22
N ALA A 85 1.47 -2.46 -0.32
CA ALA A 85 0.22 -3.20 -0.48
C ALA A 85 -0.07 -4.02 0.78
N VAL A 86 -1.27 -3.90 1.35
CA VAL A 86 -1.60 -4.58 2.61
C VAL A 86 -2.94 -5.32 2.57
N LYS A 87 -3.01 -6.41 3.33
CA LYS A 87 -4.25 -7.11 3.69
C LYS A 87 -4.58 -6.81 5.14
N LEU A 88 -5.86 -6.57 5.41
CA LEU A 88 -6.36 -6.23 6.74
C LEU A 88 -6.96 -7.44 7.46
N TYR A 89 -7.15 -7.32 8.77
CA TYR A 89 -7.88 -8.31 9.55
C TYR A 89 -9.35 -8.37 9.14
N ALA A 90 -9.86 -9.60 8.95
CA ALA A 90 -11.23 -9.83 8.49
C ALA A 90 -12.30 -9.34 9.46
N SER A 91 -11.99 -9.28 10.77
CA SER A 91 -12.88 -8.72 11.79
C SER A 91 -13.14 -7.21 11.61
N GLN A 92 -12.27 -6.50 10.90
CA GLN A 92 -12.43 -5.06 10.61
C GLN A 92 -12.77 -4.79 9.13
N ALA A 93 -12.29 -5.64 8.22
CA ALA A 93 -12.52 -5.54 6.80
C ALA A 93 -12.76 -6.95 6.20
N PRO A 94 -14.00 -7.44 6.21
CA PRO A 94 -14.35 -8.73 5.62
C PRO A 94 -14.29 -8.71 4.08
N GLY A 95 -14.37 -9.88 3.45
CA GLY A 95 -14.55 -9.98 2.00
C GLY A 95 -13.28 -9.81 1.15
N PHE A 96 -12.08 -9.93 1.74
CA PHE A 96 -10.83 -9.92 0.97
C PHE A 96 -10.80 -11.06 -0.07
N ASN A 97 -10.48 -10.72 -1.31
CA ASN A 97 -10.35 -11.67 -2.41
C ASN A 97 -8.96 -11.57 -3.09
N TYR A 98 -8.21 -12.67 -3.13
CA TYR A 98 -6.84 -12.70 -3.68
C TYR A 98 -6.78 -12.40 -5.18
N LYS A 99 -7.68 -12.98 -5.99
CA LYS A 99 -7.70 -12.75 -7.45
C LYS A 99 -7.96 -11.28 -7.77
N ARG A 100 -8.87 -10.64 -7.04
CA ARG A 100 -9.12 -9.20 -7.12
C ARG A 100 -7.89 -8.42 -6.67
N ALA A 101 -7.26 -8.82 -5.56
CA ALA A 101 -6.09 -8.13 -5.03
C ALA A 101 -4.96 -8.06 -6.06
N MET A 102 -4.65 -9.18 -6.73
CA MET A 102 -3.63 -9.21 -7.79
C MET A 102 -3.94 -8.25 -8.93
N LYS A 103 -5.19 -8.30 -9.44
CA LYS A 103 -5.61 -7.41 -10.52
C LYS A 103 -5.51 -5.94 -10.13
N GLU A 104 -5.89 -5.59 -8.90
CA GLU A 104 -5.83 -4.22 -8.39
C GLU A 104 -4.39 -3.77 -8.15
N ILE A 105 -3.50 -4.65 -7.67
CA ILE A 105 -2.05 -4.37 -7.54
C ILE A 105 -1.44 -4.06 -8.91
N ASP A 106 -1.69 -4.90 -9.91
CA ASP A 106 -1.16 -4.71 -11.27
C ASP A 106 -1.67 -3.39 -11.86
N THR A 107 -2.98 -3.12 -11.69
CA THR A 107 -3.61 -1.88 -12.14
C THR A 107 -3.00 -0.67 -11.44
N TYR A 108 -2.82 -0.73 -10.12
CA TYR A 108 -2.25 0.34 -9.31
C TYR A 108 -0.82 0.64 -9.73
N CYS A 109 0.05 -0.37 -9.81
CA CYS A 109 1.45 -0.21 -10.19
C CYS A 109 1.59 0.41 -11.58
N SER A 110 0.82 -0.07 -12.55
CA SER A 110 0.81 0.45 -13.93
C SER A 110 0.31 1.89 -14.01
N LYS A 111 -0.81 2.21 -13.35
CA LYS A 111 -1.38 3.56 -13.35
C LYS A 111 -0.50 4.56 -12.59
N TYR A 112 0.06 4.16 -11.45
CA TYR A 112 0.89 5.04 -10.62
C TYR A 112 2.18 5.41 -11.34
N THR A 113 2.94 4.42 -11.81
CA THR A 113 4.22 4.66 -12.50
C THR A 113 4.03 5.49 -13.78
N ARG A 114 2.99 5.19 -14.57
CA ARG A 114 2.64 5.98 -15.76
C ARG A 114 2.20 7.40 -15.42
N GLY A 115 1.29 7.55 -14.45
CA GLY A 115 0.73 8.85 -14.07
C GLY A 115 1.78 9.78 -13.47
N MET A 116 2.71 9.23 -12.68
CA MET A 116 3.78 9.98 -12.04
C MET A 116 5.06 10.06 -12.88
N ARG A 117 5.11 9.38 -14.03
CA ARG A 117 6.31 9.26 -14.89
C ARG A 117 7.54 8.76 -14.14
N LEU A 118 7.36 7.75 -13.29
CA LEU A 118 8.40 7.14 -12.47
C LEU A 118 8.69 5.71 -12.93
N ARG A 119 9.96 5.30 -12.83
CA ARG A 119 10.33 3.89 -12.84
C ARG A 119 9.98 3.25 -11.49
N GLY A 120 9.41 2.05 -11.55
CA GLY A 120 9.12 1.26 -10.37
C GLY A 120 9.06 -0.23 -10.65
N GLU A 121 9.24 -1.01 -9.59
CA GLU A 121 9.24 -2.46 -9.59
C GLU A 121 8.40 -2.94 -8.41
N TYR A 122 7.47 -3.87 -8.66
CA TYR A 122 6.67 -4.45 -7.58
C TYR A 122 7.33 -5.72 -7.04
N LEU A 123 7.69 -5.70 -5.77
CA LEU A 123 8.17 -6.87 -5.04
C LEU A 123 6.99 -7.55 -4.33
N SER A 124 6.62 -8.74 -4.80
CA SER A 124 5.55 -9.55 -4.20
C SER A 124 6.06 -10.35 -3.00
N PHE A 125 5.27 -10.38 -1.92
CA PHE A 125 5.45 -11.25 -0.74
C PHE A 125 4.33 -12.30 -0.64
N LEU A 126 3.62 -12.50 -1.74
CA LEU A 126 2.67 -13.59 -1.87
C LEU A 126 3.46 -14.84 -2.25
N ASP A 127 3.54 -15.78 -1.32
CA ASP A 127 3.99 -17.12 -1.62
C ASP A 127 3.03 -17.71 -2.66
N HIS A 128 3.57 -18.23 -3.75
CA HIS A 128 2.80 -19.03 -4.71
C HIS A 128 2.34 -20.29 -3.96
N GLN A 129 1.14 -20.24 -3.38
CA GLN A 129 0.44 -21.42 -2.87
C GLN A 129 -0.24 -22.14 -4.02
#